data_AF-A0A1W9PBQ6-F1
#
_entry.id   AF-A0A1W9PBQ6-F1
#
_cell.length_a   1.000
_cell.length_b   1.000
_cell.length_c   1.000
_cell.angle_alpha   90.00
_cell.angle_beta   90.00
_cell.angle_gamma   90.00
#
_symmetry.space_group_name_H-M   'P 1'
#
loop_
_entity.id
_entity.type
_entity.pdbx_description
1 polymer ?
#
loop_
_entity_poly.entity_id
_entity_poly.type
_entity_poly.pdbx_seq_one_letter_code
_entity_poly.pdbx_strand_id
1 'polypeptide(L)'
;MKLKILQNKELKNRLCIVIGTRPGIIMFSPIIRACQQYELNFFIIHTGQHYSYNMDKKFFEDLELPEPEYKLDEVKNCKFH
;
A
#
# COMPACT_ATOMS: atom_id res chain seq x y z
N MET A 1 3.59 -5.96 -23.33
CA MET A 1 3.61 -4.87 -22.33
C MET A 1 4.76 -3.94 -22.65
N LYS A 2 4.52 -2.64 -22.85
CA LYS A 2 5.59 -1.67 -23.15
C LYS A 2 6.14 -1.15 -21.82
N LEU A 3 7.40 -1.43 -21.52
CA LEU A 3 8.06 -0.94 -20.30
C LEU A 3 8.14 0.59 -20.36
N LYS A 4 7.62 1.27 -19.33
CA LYS A 4 7.80 2.71 -19.15
C LYS A 4 9.07 2.94 -18.34
N ILE A 5 10.06 3.61 -18.96
CA ILE A 5 11.27 4.06 -18.27
C ILE A 5 11.05 5.52 -17.87
N LEU A 6 11.10 5.81 -16.58
CA LEU A 6 10.95 7.17 -16.06
C LEU A 6 12.26 7.93 -16.21
N GLN A 7 12.18 9.17 -16.70
CA GLN A 7 13.29 10.12 -16.68
C GLN A 7 13.41 10.78 -15.30
N ASN A 8 14.59 11.30 -14.93
CA ASN A 8 14.79 11.96 -13.64
C ASN A 8 13.78 13.09 -13.35
N LYS A 9 13.38 13.84 -14.39
CA LYS A 9 12.36 14.89 -14.27
C LYS A 9 10.94 14.38 -13.97
N GLU A 10 10.68 13.11 -14.20
CA GLU A 10 9.40 12.44 -13.90
C GLU A 10 9.38 11.78 -12.52
N LEU A 11 10.55 11.65 -11.87
CA LEU A 11 10.66 11.07 -10.53
C LEU A 11 10.16 12.07 -9.49
N LYS A 12 9.37 11.56 -8.54
CA LYS A 12 8.89 12.31 -7.38
C LYS A 12 9.50 11.72 -6.12
N ASN A 13 10.04 12.56 -5.25
CA ASN A 13 10.52 12.14 -3.93
C ASN A 13 9.31 11.87 -3.03
N ARG A 14 8.92 10.59 -2.94
CA ARG A 14 7.81 10.12 -2.10
C ARG A 14 8.22 8.85 -1.36
N LEU A 15 7.81 8.72 -0.11
CA LEU A 15 7.92 7.47 0.64
C LEU A 15 6.83 6.49 0.17
N CYS A 16 7.22 5.27 -0.19
CA CYS A 16 6.29 4.22 -0.58
C CYS A 16 6.21 3.18 0.54
N ILE A 17 4.99 2.93 1.04
CA ILE A 17 4.70 1.86 1.99
C ILE A 17 4.01 0.73 1.24
N VAL A 18 4.69 -0.41 1.09
CA VAL A 18 4.14 -1.58 0.40
C VAL A 18 3.66 -2.60 1.42
N ILE A 19 2.38 -2.95 1.35
CA ILE A 19 1.73 -3.90 2.26
C ILE A 19 0.87 -4.88 1.47
N GLY A 20 0.81 -6.13 1.90
CA GLY A 20 0.06 -7.18 1.20
C GLY A 20 -0.81 -8.04 2.09
N THR A 21 -0.50 -8.07 3.38
CA THR A 21 -1.12 -8.97 4.35
C THR A 21 -1.76 -8.19 5.49
N ARG A 22 -2.75 -8.80 6.14
CA ARG A 22 -3.39 -8.23 7.34
C ARG A 22 -2.41 -7.94 8.48
N PRO A 23 -1.49 -8.87 8.86
CA PRO A 23 -0.43 -8.55 9.81
C PRO A 23 0.43 -7.36 9.37
N GLY A 24 0.68 -7.22 8.06
CA GLY A 24 1.37 -6.06 7.50
C GLY A 24 0.64 -4.74 7.80
N ILE A 25 -0.67 -4.67 7.58
CA ILE A 25 -1.47 -3.46 7.88
C ILE A 25 -1.32 -3.08 9.38
N ILE A 26 -1.45 -4.05 10.27
CA ILE A 26 -1.35 -3.83 11.73
C ILE A 26 0.05 -3.34 12.12
N MET A 27 1.10 -4.03 11.66
CA MET A 27 2.49 -3.71 12.01
C MET A 27 2.95 -2.37 11.44
N PHE A 28 2.48 -1.97 10.26
CA PHE A 28 2.83 -0.69 9.65
C PHE A 28 1.96 0.47 10.11
N SER A 29 0.85 0.21 10.84
CA SER A 29 -0.04 1.27 11.34
C SER A 29 0.70 2.39 12.12
N PRO A 30 1.69 2.13 12.99
CA PRO A 30 2.41 3.22 13.69
C PRO A 30 3.27 4.05 12.74
N ILE A 31 3.85 3.43 11.71
CA ILE A 31 4.66 4.11 10.70
C ILE A 31 3.78 5.01 9.85
N ILE A 32 2.61 4.52 9.42
CA ILE A 32 1.65 5.30 8.63
C ILE A 32 1.18 6.52 9.43
N ARG A 33 0.83 6.34 10.71
CA ARG A 33 0.44 7.45 11.60
C ARG A 33 1.58 8.47 11.78
N ALA A 34 2.82 8.00 11.95
CA ALA A 34 3.97 8.91 12.00
C ALA A 34 4.11 9.70 10.69
N CYS A 35 3.92 9.06 9.54
CA CYS A 35 3.98 9.77 8.25
C CYS A 35 2.89 10.84 8.13
N GLN A 36 1.67 10.57 8.63
CA GLN A 36 0.59 11.57 8.71
C GLN A 36 0.94 12.71 9.68
N GLN A 37 1.43 12.38 10.88
CA GLN A 37 1.80 13.34 11.92
C GLN A 37 2.88 14.31 11.45
N TYR A 38 3.88 13.84 10.71
CA TYR A 38 4.97 14.65 10.18
C TYR A 38 4.72 15.18 8.76
N GLU A 39 3.48 15.06 8.26
CA GLU A 39 3.08 15.54 6.92
C GLU A 39 4.02 15.08 5.80
N LEU A 40 4.53 13.85 5.90
CA LEU A 40 5.44 13.31 4.90
C LEU A 40 4.71 13.11 3.57
N ASN A 41 5.43 13.31 2.47
CA ASN A 41 4.92 12.93 1.15
C ASN A 41 5.05 11.42 0.99
N PHE A 42 4.00 10.68 1.36
CA PHE A 42 3.96 9.22 1.26
C PHE A 42 2.74 8.72 0.51
N PHE A 43 2.78 7.45 0.12
CA PHE A 43 1.64 6.71 -0.39
C PHE A 43 1.75 5.24 -0.05
N ILE A 44 0.61 4.55 -0.13
CA ILE A 44 0.50 3.14 0.20
C ILE A 44 0.19 2.35 -1.07
N ILE A 45 0.95 1.28 -1.30
CA ILE A 45 0.64 0.24 -2.29
C ILE A 45 0.13 -1.00 -1.53
N HIS A 46 -1.09 -1.42 -1.83
CA HIS A 46 -1.64 -2.68 -1.34
C HIS A 46 -1.51 -3.77 -2.41
N THR A 47 -0.71 -4.80 -2.16
CA THR A 47 -0.43 -5.83 -3.18
C THR A 47 -1.57 -6.83 -3.37
N GLY A 48 -2.57 -6.86 -2.49
CA GLY A 48 -3.78 -7.66 -2.72
C GLY A 48 -3.60 -9.17 -2.50
N GLN A 49 -2.69 -9.57 -1.60
CA GLN A 49 -2.42 -10.99 -1.29
C GLN A 49 -3.55 -11.68 -0.47
N HIS A 50 -4.61 -10.95 -0.08
CA HIS A 50 -5.77 -11.51 0.62
C HIS A 50 -7.05 -11.51 -0.23
N TYR A 51 -7.85 -12.58 -0.05
CA TYR A 51 -9.02 -12.91 -0.88
C TYR A 51 -10.28 -12.07 -0.62
N SER A 52 -10.40 -11.39 0.53
CA SER A 52 -11.60 -10.61 0.86
C SER A 52 -11.29 -9.12 0.93
N TYR A 53 -11.54 -8.42 -0.19
CA TYR A 53 -11.46 -6.95 -0.30
C TYR A 53 -12.18 -6.24 0.85
N ASN A 54 -13.32 -6.79 1.29
CA ASN A 54 -14.14 -6.23 2.36
C ASN A 54 -13.46 -6.29 3.73
N MET A 55 -12.58 -7.26 3.98
CA MET A 55 -11.84 -7.32 5.24
C MET A 55 -10.68 -6.33 5.26
N ASP A 56 -9.91 -6.20 4.18
CA ASP A 56 -8.78 -5.26 4.15
C ASP A 56 -9.26 -3.83 4.40
N LYS A 57 -10.32 -3.40 3.70
CA LYS A 57 -10.91 -2.07 3.88
C LYS A 57 -11.31 -1.82 5.34
N LYS A 58 -11.97 -2.79 5.97
CA LYS A 58 -12.36 -2.71 7.38
C LYS A 58 -11.15 -2.53 8.31
N PHE A 59 -9.99 -3.14 8.02
CA PHE A 59 -8.78 -2.92 8.81
C PHE A 59 -8.23 -1.49 8.70
N PHE A 60 -8.25 -0.89 7.51
CA PHE A 60 -7.85 0.52 7.38
C PHE A 60 -8.81 1.45 8.12
N GLU A 61 -10.13 1.18 8.02
CA GLU A 61 -11.15 1.93 8.76
C GLU A 61 -11.00 1.77 10.28
N ASP A 62 -10.94 0.54 10.79
CA ASP A 62 -10.83 0.22 12.22
C ASP A 62 -9.53 0.77 12.83
N LEU A 63 -8.47 0.93 12.04
CA LEU A 63 -7.19 1.50 12.47
C LEU A 63 -7.04 2.99 12.18
N GLU A 64 -8.06 3.64 11.60
CA GLU A 64 -8.06 5.05 11.20
C GLU A 64 -6.88 5.40 10.25
N LEU A 65 -6.59 4.50 9.29
CA LEU A 65 -5.53 4.65 8.31
C LEU A 65 -6.10 5.11 6.95
N PRO A 66 -5.33 5.86 6.14
CA PRO A 66 -5.76 6.24 4.80
C PRO A 66 -5.85 5.03 3.88
N GLU A 67 -6.78 5.06 2.93
CA GLU A 67 -6.87 4.01 1.90
C GLU A 67 -5.60 3.99 1.01
N PRO A 68 -5.19 2.80 0.52
CA PRO A 68 -4.09 2.68 -0.42
C PRO A 68 -4.30 3.48 -1.71
N GLU A 69 -3.27 4.23 -2.15
CA GLU A 69 -3.29 4.97 -3.43
C GLU A 69 -3.27 4.00 -4.63
N TYR A 70 -2.59 2.87 -4.47
CA TYR A 70 -2.53 1.84 -5.49
C TYR A 70 -2.87 0.47 -4.90
N LYS A 71 -3.65 -0.31 -5.64
CA LYS A 71 -3.95 -1.71 -5.34
C LYS A 71 -3.59 -2.58 -6.54
N LEU A 72 -2.92 -3.70 -6.30
CA LEU A 72 -2.63 -4.68 -7.35
C LEU A 72 -3.77 -5.72 -7.40
N ASP A 73 -4.41 -5.86 -8.57
CA ASP A 73 -5.62 -6.67 -8.71
C ASP A 73 -5.36 -8.18 -8.91
N GLU A 74 -4.15 -8.57 -9.33
CA GLU A 74 -3.89 -9.93 -9.83
C GLU A 74 -2.96 -10.79 -8.95
N VAL A 75 -2.36 -10.23 -7.89
CA VAL A 75 -1.36 -10.96 -7.07
C VAL A 75 -1.97 -12.14 -6.31
N LYS A 76 -3.25 -12.07 -5.95
CA LYS A 76 -4.04 -13.18 -5.38
C LYS A 76 -4.05 -14.44 -6.26
N ASN A 77 -3.91 -14.30 -7.58
CA ASN A 77 -3.88 -15.43 -8.52
C ASN A 77 -2.47 -16.02 -8.69
N CYS A 78 -1.44 -15.30 -8.25
CA CYS A 78 -0.08 -15.80 -8.27
C CYS A 78 0.10 -16.77 -7.09
N LYS A 79 0.04 -18.07 -7.37
CA LYS A 79 0.47 -19.10 -6.41
C LYS A 79 1.98 -18.98 -6.22
N PHE A 80 2.40 -18.34 -5.14
CA PHE A 80 3.79 -18.34 -4.68
C PHE A 80 3.96 -19.32 -3.51
N HIS A 81 3.56 -20.57 -3.75
CA HIS A 81 3.88 -21.78 -2.99
C HIS A 81 3.64 -22.97 -3.91
#